data_AF-A0A954YLK4-F1
#
_entry.id   AF-A0A954YLK4-F1
#
_cell.length_a   1.000
_cell.length_b   1.000
_cell.length_c   1.000
_cell.angle_alpha   90.00
_cell.angle_beta   90.00
_cell.angle_gamma   90.00
#
_symmetry.space_group_name_H-M   'P 1'
#
loop_
_entity.id
_entity.type
_entity.pdbx_description
1 polymer ?
#
loop_
_entity_poly.entity_id
_entity_poly.type
_entity_poly.pdbx_seq_one_letter_code
_entity_poly.pdbx_strand_id
1 'polypeptide(L)'
;MDETLHDPLERRTFLKRMAAASAAALMAGEPKLLASDRVEQPAPRADACIVLWMAGGMAAPDTFDPKRYVPFKPGTPVEKVISTFPAIDTAVDNIKICAGLENIAGVMDRGTLIRSHVLPDLGSILHSRHQYHWHTGYVPPQTVACPHIGAWMARVLGPRNPVMPPFINIGQRLEGIGENEEIKAFTTAGFFGSEFGPMNLPYPDQAALAVRPPKDMAPGRFANRYKFFRSLVDHSPRREFLSDFQQESMLRSLENAYRLLNAKERE
;
A
#
# COMPACT_ATOMS: atom_id res chain seq x y z
N MET A 1 33.39 34.20 -9.25
CA MET A 1 32.83 33.86 -7.93
C MET A 1 32.19 35.14 -7.43
N ASP A 2 30.91 35.31 -7.69
CA ASP A 2 30.18 36.50 -7.24
C ASP A 2 29.49 36.13 -5.92
N GLU A 3 30.02 36.67 -4.82
CA GLU A 3 29.41 36.58 -3.49
C GLU A 3 28.26 37.59 -3.43
N THR A 4 27.11 37.23 -4.01
CA THR A 4 25.86 37.89 -3.67
C THR A 4 25.49 37.51 -2.23
N LEU A 5 26.06 38.24 -1.27
CA LEU A 5 25.59 38.25 0.10
C LEU A 5 24.13 38.71 0.09
N HIS A 6 23.20 37.74 0.16
CA HIS A 6 21.77 38.01 0.31
C HIS A 6 21.56 38.99 1.48
N ASP A 7 20.88 40.10 1.21
CA ASP A 7 20.57 41.13 2.20
C ASP A 7 19.91 40.44 3.43
N PRO A 8 20.42 40.65 4.66
CA PRO A 8 19.79 40.15 5.88
C PRO A 8 18.29 40.44 5.98
N LEU A 9 17.81 41.53 5.36
CA LEU A 9 16.40 41.89 5.26
C LEU A 9 15.60 40.91 4.39
N GLU A 10 16.18 40.38 3.31
CA GLU A 10 15.56 39.36 2.45
C GLU A 10 15.40 38.04 3.20
N ARG A 11 16.44 37.58 3.91
CA ARG A 11 16.37 36.36 4.73
C ARG A 11 15.29 36.47 5.81
N ARG A 12 15.24 37.60 6.52
CA ARG A 12 14.23 37.85 7.57
C ARG A 12 12.82 37.88 6.97
N THR A 13 12.66 38.49 5.81
CA THR A 13 11.37 38.56 5.11
C THR A 13 10.93 37.19 4.61
N PHE A 14 11.84 36.40 4.03
CA PHE A 14 11.60 35.02 3.64
C PHE A 14 11.16 34.17 4.83
N LEU A 15 11.90 34.20 5.95
CA LEU A 15 11.53 33.46 7.16
C LEU A 15 10.17 33.89 7.72
N LYS A 16 9.85 35.19 7.72
CA LYS A 16 8.53 35.69 8.12
C LYS A 16 7.41 35.17 7.21
N ARG A 17 7.62 35.20 5.90
CA ARG A 17 6.66 34.69 4.90
C ARG A 17 6.47 33.18 5.04
N MET A 18 7.56 32.43 5.22
CA MET A 18 7.50 30.98 5.45
C MET A 18 6.80 30.64 6.77
N ALA A 19 7.08 31.37 7.85
CA ALA A 19 6.40 31.20 9.13
C ALA A 19 4.90 31.52 9.03
N ALA A 20 4.54 32.60 8.33
CA ALA A 20 3.15 32.97 8.09
C ALA A 20 2.42 31.94 7.21
N ALA A 21 3.07 31.45 6.15
CA ALA A 21 2.52 30.40 5.29
C ALA A 21 2.33 29.08 6.04
N SER A 22 3.30 28.70 6.89
CA SER A 22 3.21 27.49 7.73
C SER A 22 2.08 27.62 8.75
N ALA A 23 1.95 28.78 9.39
CA ALA A 23 0.83 29.06 10.29
C ALA A 23 -0.50 28.98 9.53
N ALA A 24 -0.62 29.59 8.35
CA ALA A 24 -1.82 29.53 7.53
C ALA A 24 -2.19 28.10 7.13
N ALA A 25 -1.20 27.27 6.78
CA ALA A 25 -1.43 25.85 6.48
C ALA A 25 -1.94 25.06 7.70
N LEU A 26 -1.42 25.35 8.88
CA LEU A 26 -1.88 24.73 10.14
C LEU A 26 -3.28 25.20 10.56
N MET A 27 -3.66 26.42 10.22
CA MET A 27 -5.02 26.95 10.42
C MET A 27 -6.01 26.45 9.37
N ALA A 28 -5.53 25.90 8.24
CA ALA A 28 -6.39 25.41 7.17
C ALA A 28 -7.09 24.11 7.58
N GLY A 29 -8.37 24.00 7.22
CA GLY A 29 -9.15 22.78 7.38
C GLY A 29 -8.77 21.69 6.38
N GLU A 30 -9.53 20.60 6.39
CA GLU A 30 -9.37 19.51 5.43
C GLU A 30 -9.35 20.06 3.98
N PRO A 31 -8.39 19.65 3.14
CA PRO A 31 -8.37 20.00 1.73
C PRO A 31 -9.66 19.53 1.04
N LYS A 32 -10.45 20.48 0.52
CA LYS A 32 -11.67 20.19 -0.22
C LYS A 32 -11.44 20.44 -1.71
N LEU A 33 -11.89 19.51 -2.55
CA LEU A 33 -12.04 19.79 -3.98
C LEU A 33 -13.19 20.77 -4.16
N LEU A 34 -12.89 22.00 -4.59
CA LEU A 34 -13.86 23.10 -4.71
C LEU A 34 -14.81 22.95 -5.92
N ALA A 35 -14.52 22.03 -6.85
CA ALA A 35 -15.26 21.89 -8.10
C ALA A 35 -15.26 20.44 -8.63
N SER A 36 -15.38 19.44 -7.75
CA SER A 36 -15.69 18.08 -8.20
C SER A 36 -17.18 17.87 -8.06
N ASP A 37 -17.86 17.57 -9.17
CA ASP A 37 -19.16 16.92 -9.09
C ASP A 37 -19.03 15.68 -8.20
N ARG A 38 -20.06 15.39 -7.41
CA ARG A 38 -20.14 14.12 -6.72
C ARG A 38 -20.20 13.04 -7.81
N VAL A 39 -19.11 12.29 -7.95
CA VAL A 39 -19.10 11.12 -8.83
C VAL A 39 -20.08 10.11 -8.25
N GLU A 40 -21.21 9.90 -8.93
CA GLU A 40 -22.11 8.81 -8.62
C GLU A 40 -21.42 7.49 -8.96
N GLN A 41 -20.94 6.81 -7.93
CA GLN A 41 -20.34 5.49 -8.07
C GLN A 41 -21.46 4.47 -8.28
N PRO A 42 -21.28 3.49 -9.20
CA PRO A 42 -22.25 2.41 -9.34
C PRO A 42 -22.36 1.64 -8.02
N ALA A 43 -23.57 1.14 -7.73
CA ALA A 43 -23.78 0.31 -6.55
C ALA A 43 -22.85 -0.92 -6.60
N PRO A 44 -22.01 -1.14 -5.57
CA PRO A 44 -21.09 -2.27 -5.57
C PRO A 44 -21.89 -3.57 -5.52
N ARG A 45 -21.54 -4.51 -6.41
CA ARG A 45 -22.14 -5.85 -6.42
C ARG A 45 -21.40 -6.86 -5.53
N ALA A 46 -20.16 -6.55 -5.16
CA ALA A 46 -19.31 -7.41 -4.35
C ALA A 46 -19.03 -6.74 -3.00
N ASP A 47 -19.04 -7.53 -1.93
CA ASP A 47 -18.73 -7.05 -0.58
C ASP A 47 -17.23 -6.87 -0.35
N ALA A 48 -16.38 -7.62 -1.05
CA ALA A 48 -14.94 -7.61 -0.88
C ALA A 48 -14.22 -8.00 -2.18
N CYS A 49 -13.00 -7.49 -2.35
CA CYS A 49 -12.06 -7.91 -3.37
C CYS A 49 -10.83 -8.52 -2.69
N ILE A 50 -10.45 -9.74 -3.08
CA ILE A 50 -9.24 -10.41 -2.59
C ILE A 50 -8.22 -10.41 -3.71
N VAL A 51 -7.08 -9.75 -3.46
CA VAL A 51 -5.95 -9.74 -4.37
C VAL A 51 -4.95 -10.80 -3.92
N LEU A 52 -4.68 -11.78 -4.78
CA LEU A 52 -3.61 -12.74 -4.59
C LEU A 52 -2.38 -12.27 -5.36
N TRP A 53 -1.41 -11.70 -4.64
CA TRP A 53 -0.15 -11.24 -5.24
C TRP A 53 0.87 -12.37 -5.30
N MET A 54 1.11 -12.90 -6.50
CA MET A 54 2.08 -13.97 -6.75
C MET A 54 3.49 -13.38 -6.98
N ALA A 55 4.14 -12.95 -5.90
CA ALA A 55 5.50 -12.43 -5.93
C ALA A 55 6.47 -13.45 -6.55
N GLY A 56 7.37 -12.99 -7.43
CA GLY A 56 8.33 -13.85 -8.16
C GLY A 56 8.13 -13.88 -9.68
N GLY A 57 7.02 -13.34 -10.18
CA GLY A 57 6.80 -13.11 -11.62
C GLY A 57 6.52 -14.39 -12.38
N MET A 58 5.33 -14.96 -12.17
CA MET A 58 4.89 -16.13 -12.95
C MET A 58 4.92 -15.80 -14.44
N ALA A 59 5.56 -16.65 -15.24
CA ALA A 59 5.59 -16.47 -16.68
C ALA A 59 4.18 -16.61 -17.25
N ALA A 60 3.68 -15.57 -17.92
CA ALA A 60 2.36 -15.60 -18.55
C ALA A 60 2.19 -16.77 -19.56
N PRO A 61 3.21 -17.10 -20.40
CA PRO A 61 3.14 -18.27 -21.29
C PRO A 61 2.99 -19.61 -20.60
N ASP A 62 3.40 -19.71 -19.33
CA ASP A 62 3.39 -20.94 -18.53
C ASP A 62 2.25 -20.98 -17.51
N THR A 63 1.31 -20.03 -17.59
CA THR A 63 0.16 -19.95 -16.69
C THR A 63 -1.15 -19.77 -17.45
N PHE A 64 -1.61 -18.53 -17.57
CA PHE A 64 -2.95 -18.21 -18.05
C PHE A 64 -3.02 -17.92 -19.55
N ASP A 65 -1.88 -17.87 -20.24
CA ASP A 65 -1.78 -17.58 -21.68
C ASP A 65 -0.90 -18.60 -22.40
N PRO A 66 -1.33 -19.88 -22.47
CA PRO A 66 -0.53 -20.95 -23.04
C PRO A 66 -0.08 -20.60 -24.46
N LYS A 67 1.24 -20.63 -24.67
CA LYS A 67 1.85 -20.48 -25.99
C LYS A 67 2.19 -21.84 -26.58
N ARG A 68 2.88 -21.83 -27.72
CA ARG A 68 3.34 -23.08 -28.36
C ARG A 68 4.25 -23.84 -27.40
N TYR A 69 3.75 -24.97 -26.90
CA TYR A 69 4.53 -25.91 -26.08
C TYR A 69 5.58 -26.63 -26.94
N VAL A 70 6.81 -26.69 -26.43
CA VAL A 70 7.90 -27.51 -26.99
C VAL A 70 8.55 -28.28 -25.84
N PRO A 71 8.45 -29.63 -25.82
CA PRO A 71 9.12 -30.44 -24.81
C PRO A 71 10.63 -30.18 -24.82
N PHE A 72 11.21 -29.93 -23.64
CA PHE A 72 12.65 -29.75 -23.52
C PHE A 72 13.39 -31.04 -23.89
N LYS A 73 14.41 -30.89 -24.74
CA LYS A 73 15.43 -31.90 -25.03
C LYS A 73 16.80 -31.24 -25.02
N PRO A 74 17.88 -31.91 -24.59
CA PRO A 74 19.23 -31.38 -24.74
C PRO A 74 19.49 -30.93 -26.18
N GLY A 75 19.99 -29.70 -26.34
CA GLY A 75 20.20 -29.08 -27.66
C GLY A 75 18.98 -28.38 -28.26
N THR A 76 17.85 -28.29 -27.55
CA THR A 76 16.69 -27.48 -28.00
C THR A 76 17.09 -25.99 -28.06
N PRO A 77 16.94 -25.32 -29.23
CA PRO A 77 17.21 -23.89 -29.32
C PRO A 77 16.28 -23.08 -28.40
N VAL A 78 16.83 -22.11 -27.67
CA VAL A 78 16.12 -21.34 -26.64
C VAL A 78 14.92 -20.60 -27.22
N GLU A 79 15.03 -20.06 -28.43
CA GLU A 79 13.97 -19.35 -29.12
C GLU A 79 12.73 -20.22 -29.42
N LYS A 80 12.85 -21.54 -29.33
CA LYS A 80 11.72 -22.47 -29.46
C LYS A 80 10.99 -22.70 -28.14
N VAL A 81 11.61 -22.41 -27.01
CA VAL A 81 11.07 -22.61 -25.66
C VAL A 81 10.26 -21.37 -25.26
N ILE A 82 9.02 -21.30 -25.76
CA ILE A 82 8.10 -20.19 -25.45
C ILE A 82 7.19 -20.55 -24.26
N SER A 83 6.76 -21.82 -24.18
CA SER A 83 6.08 -22.37 -23.02
C SER A 83 6.61 -23.76 -22.70
N THR A 84 6.71 -24.03 -21.39
CA THR A 84 7.23 -25.27 -20.81
C THR A 84 6.13 -26.24 -20.38
N PHE A 85 4.86 -25.82 -20.43
CA PHE A 85 3.70 -26.64 -20.05
C PHE A 85 2.74 -26.84 -21.23
N PRO A 86 2.19 -28.06 -21.41
CA PRO A 86 1.09 -28.27 -22.34
C PRO A 86 -0.15 -27.44 -21.97
N ALA A 87 -0.95 -27.07 -22.97
CA ALA A 87 -2.26 -26.45 -22.74
C ALA A 87 -3.30 -27.52 -22.36
N ILE A 88 -4.18 -27.19 -21.41
CA ILE A 88 -5.33 -27.99 -20.98
C ILE A 88 -6.64 -27.25 -21.26
N ASP A 89 -7.72 -28.00 -21.45
CA ASP A 89 -9.07 -27.46 -21.52
C ASP A 89 -9.54 -26.93 -20.16
N THR A 90 -10.45 -25.97 -20.20
CA THR A 90 -11.12 -25.42 -19.02
C THR A 90 -12.61 -25.73 -19.05
N ALA A 91 -13.34 -25.37 -17.99
CA ALA A 91 -14.80 -25.48 -17.93
C ALA A 91 -15.53 -24.62 -18.99
N VAL A 92 -14.82 -23.74 -19.70
CA VAL A 92 -15.37 -22.89 -20.77
C VAL A 92 -14.75 -23.30 -22.10
N ASP A 93 -15.62 -23.51 -23.09
CA ASP A 93 -15.20 -23.83 -24.46
C ASP A 93 -14.23 -22.80 -25.02
N ASN A 94 -13.22 -23.28 -25.74
CA ASN A 94 -12.19 -22.46 -26.40
C ASN A 94 -11.28 -21.64 -25.47
N ILE A 95 -11.43 -21.77 -24.14
CA ILE A 95 -10.47 -21.23 -23.18
C ILE A 95 -9.57 -22.36 -22.71
N LYS A 96 -8.27 -22.19 -22.93
CA LYS A 96 -7.21 -23.11 -22.47
C LYS A 96 -6.24 -22.39 -21.55
N ILE A 97 -5.71 -23.07 -20.55
CA ILE A 97 -4.60 -22.61 -19.69
C ILE A 97 -3.52 -23.68 -19.60
N CYS A 98 -2.40 -23.42 -18.92
CA CYS A 98 -1.32 -24.42 -18.81
C CYS A 98 -1.65 -25.54 -17.81
N ALA A 99 -1.13 -26.74 -18.09
CA ALA A 99 -1.13 -27.87 -17.15
C ALA A 99 -0.47 -27.48 -15.81
N GLY A 100 -0.96 -28.04 -14.71
CA GLY A 100 -0.62 -27.64 -13.33
C GLY A 100 -1.62 -26.66 -12.70
N LEU A 101 -2.59 -26.15 -13.47
CA LEU A 101 -3.67 -25.27 -13.02
C LEU A 101 -5.05 -25.94 -13.14
N GLU A 102 -5.14 -27.26 -13.02
CA GLU A 102 -6.36 -28.05 -13.27
C GLU A 102 -7.54 -27.60 -12.39
N ASN A 103 -7.27 -27.25 -11.12
CA ASN A 103 -8.30 -26.74 -10.21
C ASN A 103 -8.85 -25.38 -10.66
N ILE A 104 -8.02 -24.53 -11.28
CA ILE A 104 -8.47 -23.25 -11.84
C ILE A 104 -9.23 -23.50 -13.15
N ALA A 105 -8.72 -24.40 -13.99
CA ALA A 105 -9.37 -24.79 -15.24
C ALA A 105 -10.79 -25.28 -15.00
N GLY A 106 -11.01 -26.09 -13.96
CA GLY A 106 -12.32 -26.64 -13.60
C GLY A 106 -13.36 -25.61 -13.13
N VAL A 107 -12.97 -24.36 -12.84
CA VAL A 107 -13.88 -23.29 -12.39
C VAL A 107 -13.80 -22.03 -13.26
N MET A 108 -13.27 -22.15 -14.49
CA MET A 108 -13.05 -21.02 -15.39
C MET A 108 -14.37 -20.33 -15.82
N ASP A 109 -15.51 -21.03 -15.74
CA ASP A 109 -16.86 -20.49 -15.97
C ASP A 109 -17.26 -19.42 -14.94
N ARG A 110 -16.54 -19.36 -13.81
CA ARG A 110 -16.70 -18.36 -12.75
C ARG A 110 -15.60 -17.29 -12.78
N GLY A 111 -14.70 -17.35 -13.75
CA GLY A 111 -13.55 -16.45 -13.87
C GLY A 111 -13.65 -15.51 -15.05
N THR A 112 -12.99 -14.35 -14.94
CA THR A 112 -12.72 -13.47 -16.09
C THR A 112 -11.24 -13.52 -16.38
N LEU A 113 -10.89 -14.03 -17.56
CA LEU A 113 -9.50 -14.13 -18.00
C LEU A 113 -9.10 -12.87 -18.79
N ILE A 114 -8.05 -12.19 -18.33
CA ILE A 114 -7.50 -10.99 -18.99
C ILE A 114 -6.10 -11.31 -19.53
N ARG A 115 -5.96 -11.35 -20.86
CA ARG A 115 -4.67 -11.54 -21.57
C ARG A 115 -4.16 -10.29 -22.28
N SER A 116 -4.96 -9.22 -22.28
CA SER A 116 -4.66 -7.97 -22.96
C SER A 116 -3.80 -7.00 -22.14
N HIS A 117 -3.42 -7.39 -20.91
CA HIS A 117 -2.64 -6.52 -20.05
C HIS A 117 -1.19 -6.43 -20.56
N VAL A 118 -0.76 -5.21 -20.88
CA VAL A 118 0.61 -4.90 -21.26
C VAL A 118 1.22 -4.05 -20.16
N LEU A 119 2.32 -4.53 -19.59
CA LEU A 119 3.09 -3.81 -18.58
C LEU A 119 3.94 -2.73 -19.25
N PRO A 120 4.17 -1.57 -18.60
CA PRO A 120 5.16 -0.62 -19.09
C PRO A 120 6.55 -1.27 -19.11
N ASP A 121 7.37 -0.89 -20.08
CA ASP A 121 8.77 -1.29 -20.10
C ASP A 121 9.54 -0.51 -19.02
N LEU A 122 9.80 -1.18 -17.90
CA LEU A 122 10.56 -0.64 -16.76
C LEU A 122 12.00 -1.19 -16.69
N GLY A 123 12.45 -1.84 -17.77
CA GLY A 123 13.68 -2.60 -17.82
C GLY A 123 13.47 -4.10 -17.51
N SER A 124 14.47 -4.91 -17.88
CA SER A 124 14.31 -6.36 -18.07
C SER A 124 14.73 -7.25 -16.89
N ILE A 125 15.16 -6.69 -15.74
CA ILE A 125 15.68 -7.45 -14.58
C ILE A 125 15.25 -6.85 -13.21
N LEU A 126 14.23 -5.99 -13.18
CA LEU A 126 13.91 -5.20 -11.97
C LEU A 126 12.54 -5.56 -11.39
N HIS A 127 12.47 -6.69 -10.68
CA HIS A 127 11.24 -7.16 -10.01
C HIS A 127 10.63 -6.08 -9.11
N SER A 128 11.46 -5.46 -8.27
CA SER A 128 11.09 -4.34 -7.41
C SER A 128 10.43 -3.16 -8.13
N ARG A 129 10.88 -2.77 -9.34
CA ARG A 129 10.26 -1.66 -10.10
C ARG A 129 8.87 -2.00 -10.60
N HIS A 130 8.70 -3.21 -11.11
CA HIS A 130 7.38 -3.70 -11.54
C HIS A 130 6.43 -3.88 -10.35
N GLN A 131 6.94 -4.35 -9.21
CA GLN A 131 6.19 -4.40 -7.95
C GLN A 131 5.75 -3.01 -7.50
N TYR A 132 6.66 -2.03 -7.50
CA TYR A 132 6.34 -0.63 -7.16
C TYR A 132 5.24 -0.10 -8.08
N HIS A 133 5.38 -0.26 -9.39
CA HIS A 133 4.41 0.23 -10.36
C HIS A 133 3.04 -0.41 -10.20
N TRP A 134 2.97 -1.74 -9.98
CA TRP A 134 1.70 -2.43 -9.80
C TRP A 134 0.97 -1.97 -8.54
N HIS A 135 1.69 -1.82 -7.43
CA HIS A 135 1.09 -1.47 -6.15
C HIS A 135 0.77 0.02 -6.01
N THR A 136 1.45 0.90 -6.75
CA THR A 136 1.25 2.36 -6.62
C THR A 136 0.58 2.99 -7.84
N GLY A 137 0.68 2.37 -9.01
CA GLY A 137 0.28 2.95 -10.31
C GLY A 137 1.30 3.95 -10.89
N TYR A 138 2.46 4.14 -10.26
CA TYR A 138 3.47 5.12 -10.67
C TYR A 138 4.74 4.46 -11.16
N VAL A 139 5.33 5.00 -12.23
CA VAL A 139 6.62 4.55 -12.75
C VAL A 139 7.75 5.12 -11.88
N PRO A 140 8.56 4.30 -11.20
CA PRO A 140 9.68 4.81 -10.40
C PRO A 140 10.83 5.32 -11.30
N PRO A 141 11.65 6.30 -10.85
CA PRO A 141 11.62 6.93 -9.53
C PRO A 141 10.54 8.02 -9.42
N GLN A 142 10.09 8.26 -8.20
CA GLN A 142 9.15 9.32 -7.86
C GLN A 142 9.79 10.28 -6.86
N THR A 143 9.46 11.57 -6.95
CA THR A 143 9.97 12.61 -6.04
C THR A 143 9.29 12.61 -4.68
N VAL A 144 8.18 11.88 -4.56
CA VAL A 144 7.41 11.67 -3.34
C VAL A 144 7.16 10.19 -3.13
N ALA A 145 6.93 9.79 -1.88
CA ALA A 145 6.48 8.44 -1.59
C ALA A 145 5.03 8.28 -2.10
N CYS A 146 4.84 7.46 -3.13
CA CYS A 146 3.51 7.18 -3.66
C CYS A 146 2.75 6.21 -2.75
N PRO A 147 1.44 6.44 -2.54
CA PRO A 147 0.61 5.56 -1.74
C PRO A 147 0.45 4.18 -2.40
N HIS A 148 0.56 3.14 -1.58
CA HIS A 148 0.15 1.79 -1.93
C HIS A 148 -1.35 1.73 -2.26
N ILE A 149 -1.78 0.81 -3.12
CA ILE A 149 -3.19 0.58 -3.45
C ILE A 149 -4.05 0.31 -2.20
N GLY A 150 -3.48 -0.41 -1.23
CA GLY A 150 -4.10 -0.60 0.09
C GLY A 150 -4.31 0.70 0.87
N ALA A 151 -3.40 1.67 0.76
CA ALA A 151 -3.55 2.99 1.36
C ALA A 151 -4.62 3.82 0.64
N TRP A 152 -4.75 3.68 -0.68
CA TRP A 152 -5.89 4.22 -1.43
C TRP A 152 -7.21 3.64 -0.93
N MET A 153 -7.30 2.32 -0.77
CA MET A 153 -8.52 1.70 -0.25
C MET A 153 -8.83 2.18 1.17
N ALA A 154 -7.82 2.29 2.03
CA ALA A 154 -7.97 2.85 3.37
C ALA A 154 -8.47 4.29 3.37
N ARG A 155 -7.98 5.13 2.44
CA ARG A 155 -8.38 6.52 2.33
C ARG A 155 -9.79 6.70 1.77
N VAL A 156 -10.16 5.91 0.77
CA VAL A 156 -11.43 6.07 0.03
C VAL A 156 -12.59 5.35 0.72
N LEU A 157 -12.35 4.13 1.22
CA LEU A 157 -13.40 3.29 1.82
C LEU A 157 -13.42 3.36 3.35
N GLY A 158 -12.29 3.70 3.96
CA GLY A 158 -12.14 3.64 5.41
C GLY A 158 -12.18 2.20 5.98
N PRO A 159 -12.17 2.07 7.31
CA PRO A 159 -12.24 0.77 7.96
C PRO A 159 -13.66 0.19 7.91
N ARG A 160 -13.77 -1.10 7.55
CA ARG A 160 -15.05 -1.84 7.65
C ARG A 160 -15.43 -2.17 9.09
N ASN A 161 -14.43 -2.32 9.96
CA ASN A 161 -14.59 -2.49 11.40
C ASN A 161 -13.83 -1.36 12.09
N PRO A 162 -14.45 -0.57 12.99
CA PRO A 162 -13.84 0.60 13.61
C PRO A 162 -12.59 0.30 14.47
N VAL A 163 -12.38 -0.97 14.81
CA VAL A 163 -11.22 -1.46 15.58
C VAL A 163 -10.08 -1.91 14.67
N MET A 164 -10.39 -2.46 13.49
CA MET A 164 -9.40 -3.06 12.61
C MET A 164 -8.78 -2.03 11.66
N PRO A 165 -7.46 -2.08 11.43
CA PRO A 165 -6.82 -1.26 10.42
C PRO A 165 -7.42 -1.56 9.04
N PRO A 166 -7.72 -0.52 8.22
CA PRO A 166 -8.28 -0.72 6.89
C PRO A 166 -7.29 -1.30 5.88
N PHE A 167 -5.98 -1.18 6.14
CA PHE A 167 -4.92 -1.73 5.31
C PHE A 167 -4.02 -2.63 6.15
N ILE A 168 -4.06 -3.93 5.87
CA ILE A 168 -3.23 -4.95 6.49
C ILE A 168 -2.44 -5.63 5.36
N ASN A 169 -1.12 -5.67 5.49
CA ASN A 169 -0.23 -6.33 4.55
C ASN A 169 0.29 -7.63 5.19
N ILE A 170 0.01 -8.77 4.58
CA ILE A 170 0.22 -10.10 5.17
C ILE A 170 1.23 -10.87 4.32
N GLY A 171 2.22 -11.50 4.97
CA GLY A 171 3.15 -12.43 4.34
C GLY A 171 4.33 -11.79 3.60
N GLN A 172 4.30 -10.49 3.34
CA GLN A 172 5.45 -9.76 2.80
C GLN A 172 6.47 -9.48 3.91
N ARG A 173 7.67 -10.08 3.82
CA ARG A 173 8.77 -9.69 4.71
C ARG A 173 9.50 -8.49 4.11
N LEU A 174 9.72 -7.48 4.95
CA LEU A 174 10.40 -6.23 4.58
C LEU A 174 11.90 -6.27 4.91
N GLU A 175 12.35 -7.28 5.64
CA GLU A 175 13.73 -7.45 6.08
C GLU A 175 14.17 -8.90 5.86
N GLY A 176 15.48 -9.09 5.64
CA GLY A 176 16.08 -10.41 5.51
C GLY A 176 15.78 -11.13 4.19
N ILE A 177 15.18 -10.44 3.21
CA ILE A 177 14.99 -10.93 1.83
C ILE A 177 15.82 -10.04 0.89
N GLY A 178 16.07 -10.45 -0.36
CA GLY A 178 16.54 -9.52 -1.39
C GLY A 178 15.53 -8.39 -1.64
N GLU A 179 15.98 -7.25 -2.16
CA GLU A 179 15.14 -6.07 -2.48
C GLU A 179 14.42 -5.40 -1.28
N ASN A 180 14.97 -5.47 -0.05
CA ASN A 180 14.33 -4.94 1.15
C ASN A 180 13.94 -3.46 1.05
N GLU A 181 14.87 -2.61 0.58
CA GLU A 181 14.63 -1.16 0.53
C GLU A 181 13.59 -0.79 -0.51
N GLU A 182 13.58 -1.52 -1.62
CA GLU A 182 12.64 -1.32 -2.70
C GLU A 182 11.22 -1.79 -2.31
N ILE A 183 11.10 -2.89 -1.56
CA ILE A 183 9.82 -3.35 -1.04
C ILE A 183 9.26 -2.36 -0.01
N LYS A 184 10.11 -1.84 0.89
CA LYS A 184 9.72 -0.77 1.82
C LYS A 184 9.26 0.49 1.10
N ALA A 185 9.86 0.82 -0.05
CA ALA A 185 9.57 2.05 -0.78
C ALA A 185 8.12 2.15 -1.29
N PHE A 186 7.45 1.03 -1.61
CA PHE A 186 6.04 1.04 -2.01
C PHE A 186 5.07 0.53 -0.93
N THR A 187 5.55 -0.15 0.10
CA THR A 187 4.71 -0.67 1.20
C THR A 187 4.44 0.42 2.23
N THR A 188 3.81 1.52 1.79
CA THR A 188 3.58 2.72 2.61
C THR A 188 2.31 3.46 2.20
N ALA A 189 1.80 4.30 3.11
CA ALA A 189 0.75 5.27 2.79
C ALA A 189 1.25 6.44 1.94
N GLY A 190 2.56 6.59 1.79
CA GLY A 190 3.14 7.69 1.03
C GLY A 190 2.66 9.06 1.54
N PHE A 191 2.34 9.95 0.61
CA PHE A 191 1.83 11.29 0.91
C PHE A 191 0.41 11.32 1.54
N PHE A 192 -0.25 10.18 1.76
CA PHE A 192 -1.50 10.14 2.54
C PHE A 192 -1.27 10.22 4.04
N GLY A 193 -0.06 9.90 4.51
CA GLY A 193 0.29 9.93 5.92
C GLY A 193 -0.01 8.62 6.66
N SER A 194 0.61 8.47 7.83
CA SER A 194 0.69 7.19 8.55
C SER A 194 -0.66 6.60 8.98
N GLU A 195 -1.73 7.40 9.05
CA GLU A 195 -3.07 6.93 9.42
C GLU A 195 -3.65 5.94 8.39
N PHE A 196 -3.17 5.98 7.14
CA PHE A 196 -3.54 5.05 6.07
C PHE A 196 -2.45 4.00 5.79
N GLY A 197 -1.45 3.91 6.66
CA GLY A 197 -0.31 3.00 6.50
C GLY A 197 -0.71 1.53 6.69
N PRO A 198 0.05 0.59 6.11
CA PRO A 198 -0.18 -0.83 6.34
C PRO A 198 0.14 -1.22 7.79
N MET A 199 -0.72 -2.05 8.37
CA MET A 199 -0.29 -2.98 9.42
C MET A 199 0.43 -4.15 8.75
N ASN A 200 1.76 -4.22 8.92
CA ASN A 200 2.57 -5.29 8.34
C ASN A 200 2.60 -6.53 9.24
N LEU A 201 2.19 -7.67 8.70
CA LEU A 201 2.18 -8.99 9.34
C LEU A 201 3.05 -9.95 8.50
N PRO A 202 4.38 -9.91 8.64
CA PRO A 202 5.29 -10.68 7.79
C PRO A 202 5.17 -12.20 7.98
N TYR A 203 4.70 -12.63 9.15
CA TYR A 203 4.50 -14.03 9.53
C TYR A 203 3.03 -14.23 9.92
N PRO A 204 2.17 -14.75 9.02
CA PRO A 204 0.74 -14.90 9.28
C PRO A 204 0.43 -15.78 10.49
N ASP A 205 1.25 -16.82 10.71
CA ASP A 205 1.22 -17.72 11.86
C ASP A 205 1.48 -17.01 13.20
N GLN A 206 2.10 -15.82 13.15
CA GLN A 206 2.44 -15.00 14.30
C GLN A 206 1.59 -13.72 14.38
N ALA A 207 0.52 -13.60 13.58
CA ALA A 207 -0.30 -12.39 13.53
C ALA A 207 -0.81 -11.94 14.92
N ALA A 208 -1.15 -12.89 15.79
CA ALA A 208 -1.57 -12.60 17.16
C ALA A 208 -0.49 -11.85 17.98
N LEU A 209 0.81 -12.08 17.70
CA LEU A 209 1.89 -11.36 18.39
C LEU A 209 1.94 -9.88 18.01
N ALA A 210 1.49 -9.50 16.81
CA ALA A 210 1.50 -8.11 16.35
C ALA A 210 0.50 -7.22 17.11
N VAL A 211 -0.56 -7.81 17.69
CA VAL A 211 -1.53 -7.13 18.56
C VAL A 211 -1.27 -7.39 20.06
N ARG A 212 -0.25 -8.22 20.33
CA ARG A 212 0.49 -8.46 21.58
C ARG A 212 1.26 -7.25 22.17
N PRO A 213 0.98 -6.68 23.36
CA PRO A 213 2.01 -5.94 24.07
C PRO A 213 3.23 -6.85 24.29
N PRO A 214 4.46 -6.30 24.21
CA PRO A 214 5.67 -7.04 24.56
C PRO A 214 5.55 -7.69 25.95
N LYS A 215 6.15 -8.88 26.13
CA LYS A 215 6.02 -9.67 27.37
C LYS A 215 6.36 -8.88 28.64
N ASP A 216 7.34 -7.99 28.57
CA ASP A 216 7.82 -7.19 29.72
C ASP A 216 7.18 -5.80 29.81
N MET A 217 6.14 -5.53 29.00
CA MET A 217 5.41 -4.27 29.07
C MET A 217 4.44 -4.27 30.26
N ALA A 218 4.72 -3.43 31.25
CA ALA A 218 3.81 -3.23 32.39
C ALA A 218 2.37 -2.93 31.93
N PRO A 219 1.34 -3.55 32.56
CA PRO A 219 -0.05 -3.24 32.29
C PRO A 219 -0.30 -1.73 32.38
N GLY A 220 -1.01 -1.17 31.40
CA GLY A 220 -1.32 0.26 31.37
C GLY A 220 -0.20 1.19 30.87
N ARG A 221 1.03 0.72 30.59
CA ARG A 221 2.09 1.58 30.01
C ARG A 221 1.64 2.25 28.71
N PHE A 222 0.99 1.48 27.83
CA PHE A 222 0.46 2.01 26.57
C PHE A 222 -0.63 3.08 26.82
N ALA A 223 -1.57 2.80 27.72
CA ALA A 223 -2.61 3.75 28.08
C ALA A 223 -2.06 5.06 28.69
N ASN A 224 -1.02 4.96 29.52
CA ASN A 224 -0.34 6.14 30.08
C ASN A 224 0.39 6.94 29.01
N ARG A 225 1.07 6.29 28.05
CA ARG A 225 1.70 6.98 26.91
C ARG A 225 0.66 7.68 26.04
N TYR A 226 -0.47 7.04 25.76
CA TYR A 226 -1.56 7.65 24.99
C TYR A 226 -2.13 8.88 25.70
N LYS A 227 -2.43 8.78 27.01
CA LYS A 227 -2.88 9.93 27.83
C LYS A 227 -1.86 11.07 27.83
N PHE A 228 -0.58 10.75 28.01
CA PHE A 228 0.49 11.75 27.99
C PHE A 228 0.63 12.42 26.62
N PHE A 229 0.60 11.65 25.53
CA PHE A 229 0.65 12.20 24.18
C PHE A 229 -0.54 13.12 23.90
N ARG A 230 -1.75 12.70 24.26
CA ARG A 230 -2.95 13.55 24.16
C ARG A 230 -2.77 14.85 24.95
N SER A 231 -2.25 14.76 26.18
CA SER A 231 -1.92 15.95 26.98
C SER A 231 -0.92 16.87 26.27
N LEU A 232 0.11 16.34 25.60
CA LEU A 232 1.07 17.17 24.85
C LEU A 232 0.40 17.88 23.66
N VAL A 233 -0.48 17.19 22.93
CA VAL A 233 -1.24 17.79 21.83
C VAL A 233 -2.22 18.86 22.36
N ASP A 234 -2.85 18.61 23.51
CA ASP A 234 -3.74 19.54 24.24
C ASP A 234 -3.01 20.81 24.71
N HIS A 235 -1.78 20.68 25.16
CA HIS A 235 -0.94 21.80 25.60
C HIS A 235 -0.01 22.34 24.50
N SER A 236 -0.24 21.95 23.25
CA SER A 236 0.59 22.41 22.14
C SER A 236 0.48 23.95 22.01
N PRO A 237 1.61 24.66 21.86
CA PRO A 237 1.57 26.12 21.71
C PRO A 237 0.67 26.49 20.54
N ARG A 238 -0.24 27.47 20.73
CA ARG A 238 -1.13 27.97 19.68
C ARG A 238 -2.11 26.94 19.14
N ARG A 239 -2.48 25.92 19.94
CA ARG A 239 -3.53 24.94 19.59
C ARG A 239 -4.82 25.59 19.11
N GLU A 240 -5.25 26.67 19.75
CA GLU A 240 -6.45 27.44 19.40
C GLU A 240 -6.47 27.96 17.95
N PHE A 241 -5.31 28.04 17.30
CA PHE A 241 -5.20 28.41 15.90
C PHE A 241 -5.20 27.19 14.97
N LEU A 242 -4.88 25.99 15.45
CA LEU A 242 -4.94 24.78 14.62
C LEU A 242 -6.38 24.45 14.26
N SER A 243 -6.63 24.09 12.99
CA SER A 243 -7.94 23.57 12.61
C SER A 243 -8.23 22.23 13.30
N ASP A 244 -9.51 21.90 13.48
CA ASP A 244 -9.94 20.61 14.04
C ASP A 244 -9.30 19.44 13.27
N PHE A 245 -9.24 19.55 11.94
CA PHE A 245 -8.59 18.57 11.07
C PHE A 245 -7.12 18.33 11.46
N GLN A 246 -6.33 19.39 11.66
CA GLN A 246 -4.92 19.26 12.03
C GLN A 246 -4.74 18.71 13.44
N GLN A 247 -5.60 19.13 14.38
CA GLN A 247 -5.58 18.62 15.75
C GLN A 247 -5.89 17.11 15.79
N GLU A 248 -6.90 16.66 15.05
CA GLU A 248 -7.28 15.25 14.97
C GLU A 248 -6.22 14.41 14.27
N SER A 249 -5.66 14.88 13.14
CA SER A 249 -4.67 14.15 12.35
C SER A 249 -3.46 13.72 13.19
N MET A 250 -3.04 14.55 14.17
CA MET A 250 -1.96 14.22 15.11
C MET A 250 -2.28 13.01 16.01
N LEU A 251 -3.57 12.76 16.29
CA LEU A 251 -4.03 11.71 17.21
C LEU A 251 -4.42 10.41 16.49
N ARG A 252 -4.93 10.49 15.25
CA ARG A 252 -5.59 9.37 14.56
C ARG A 252 -4.80 8.07 14.52
N SER A 253 -3.51 8.14 14.17
CA SER A 253 -2.65 6.95 14.10
C SER A 253 -2.51 6.23 15.46
N LEU A 254 -2.29 7.00 16.53
CA LEU A 254 -2.18 6.45 17.90
C LEU A 254 -3.53 6.00 18.46
N GLU A 255 -4.61 6.69 18.10
CA GLU A 255 -5.95 6.31 18.51
C GLU A 255 -6.38 4.99 17.86
N ASN A 256 -6.10 4.80 16.57
CA ASN A 256 -6.36 3.53 15.88
C ASN A 256 -5.60 2.37 16.55
N ALA A 257 -4.32 2.57 16.88
CA ALA A 257 -3.55 1.58 17.63
C ALA A 257 -4.13 1.33 19.04
N TYR A 258 -4.59 2.38 19.73
CA TYR A 258 -5.21 2.25 21.04
C TYR A 258 -6.53 1.48 21.01
N ARG A 259 -7.38 1.71 20.00
CA ARG A 259 -8.62 0.97 19.80
C ARG A 259 -8.34 -0.51 19.57
N LEU A 260 -7.40 -0.83 18.68
CA LEU A 260 -7.02 -2.22 18.38
C LEU A 260 -6.48 -2.97 19.62
N LEU A 261 -5.61 -2.33 20.41
CA LEU A 261 -4.99 -2.98 21.56
C LEU A 261 -5.94 -3.21 22.74
N ASN A 262 -7.01 -2.41 22.85
CA ASN A 262 -8.02 -2.51 23.90
C ASN A 262 -9.34 -3.16 23.42
N ALA A 263 -9.37 -3.68 22.20
CA ALA A 263 -10.51 -4.40 21.66
C ALA A 263 -10.81 -5.65 22.50
N LYS A 264 -12.10 -5.95 22.71
CA LYS A 264 -12.52 -7.17 23.40
C LYS A 264 -12.33 -8.41 22.52
N GLU A 265 -12.37 -8.21 21.21
CA GLU A 265 -12.25 -9.19 20.15
C GLU A 265 -10.82 -9.72 19.95
N ARG A 266 -9.88 -9.32 20.82
CA ARG A 266 -8.47 -9.69 20.77
C ARG A 266 -8.16 -11.03 21.47
N GLU A 267 -9.02 -11.46 22.39
CA GLU A 267 -8.93 -12.75 23.08
C GLU A 267 -9.43 -13.89 22.20
#